data_AF-A0A0Q6DL04-F1
#
_entry.id   AF-A0A0Q6DL04-F1
#
_cell.length_a   1.000
_cell.length_b   1.000
_cell.length_c   1.000
_cell.angle_alpha   90.00
_cell.angle_beta   90.00
_cell.angle_gamma   90.00
#
_symmetry.space_group_name_H-M   'P 1'
#
loop_
_entity.id
_entity.type
_entity.pdbx_description
1 polymer ?
#
loop_
_entity_poly.entity_id
_entity_poly.type
_entity_poly.pdbx_seq_one_letter_code
_entity_poly.pdbx_strand_id
1 'polypeptide(L)'
;MSDLRKSTGAMRLAIKAAVRRALTLAGGGESVQHATRVNGASLSRYASANPDHELNHAPIDVVLDLDLEAGQPVILAAFADAQGYDIVRRERPDTASDMPWCAKMGILSKQDSAVLGQIGDALADGKISPAEGRCIVDEIEKEELLLRRLKERVIAESGAGR
;
A
#
# COMPACT_ATOMS: atom_id res chain seq x y z
N MET A 1 -0.88 2.47 -37.03
CA MET A 1 -1.85 2.80 -35.95
C MET A 1 -1.05 3.33 -34.79
N SER A 2 -1.27 4.58 -34.38
CA SER A 2 -0.61 5.14 -33.19
C SER A 2 -0.93 4.24 -31.99
N ASP A 3 0.09 3.83 -31.24
CA ASP A 3 -0.09 3.02 -30.04
C ASP A 3 -0.90 3.84 -29.03
N LEU A 4 -2.17 3.48 -28.85
CA LEU A 4 -3.10 4.16 -27.93
C LEU A 4 -2.79 3.84 -26.46
N ARG A 5 -1.80 2.97 -26.18
CA ARG A 5 -1.46 2.57 -24.81
C ARG A 5 -0.65 3.66 -24.13
N LYS A 6 -1.18 4.14 -23.00
CA LYS A 6 -0.48 5.09 -22.12
C LYS A 6 0.60 4.42 -21.25
N SER A 7 0.52 3.11 -21.02
CA SER A 7 1.54 2.40 -20.25
C SER A 7 2.82 2.19 -21.05
N THR A 8 3.98 2.25 -20.39
CA THR A 8 5.27 1.96 -21.03
C THR A 8 5.58 0.46 -21.00
N GLY A 9 6.55 0.02 -21.79
CA GLY A 9 7.05 -1.36 -21.74
C GLY A 9 7.64 -1.71 -20.36
N ALA A 10 8.37 -0.77 -19.75
CA ALA A 10 8.92 -0.93 -18.41
C ALA A 10 7.83 -1.12 -17.35
N MET A 11 6.74 -0.33 -17.39
CA MET A 11 5.59 -0.50 -16.49
C MET A 11 4.98 -1.90 -16.61
N ARG A 12 4.78 -2.39 -17.85
CA ARG A 12 4.21 -3.74 -18.08
C ARG A 12 5.13 -4.86 -17.58
N LEU A 13 6.44 -4.73 -17.79
CA LEU A 13 7.43 -5.69 -17.28
C LEU A 13 7.49 -5.67 -15.74
N ALA A 14 7.40 -4.49 -15.12
CA ALA A 14 7.34 -4.36 -13.66
C ALA A 14 6.12 -5.07 -13.07
N ILE A 15 4.94 -4.91 -13.69
CA ILE A 15 3.71 -5.62 -13.31
C ILE A 15 3.88 -7.13 -13.47
N LYS A 16 4.49 -7.63 -14.57
CA LYS A 16 4.80 -9.06 -14.73
C LYS A 16 5.74 -9.59 -13.67
N ALA A 17 6.76 -8.82 -13.30
CA ALA A 17 7.66 -9.16 -12.22
C ALA A 17 6.94 -9.21 -10.87
N ALA A 18 6.00 -8.29 -10.62
CA ALA A 18 5.16 -8.30 -9.44
C ALA A 18 4.25 -9.54 -9.37
N VAL A 19 3.61 -9.92 -10.48
CA VAL A 19 2.82 -11.16 -10.58
C VAL A 19 3.67 -12.39 -10.25
N ARG A 20 4.91 -12.44 -10.78
CA ARG A 20 5.83 -13.54 -10.45
C ARG A 20 6.17 -13.59 -8.97
N ARG A 21 6.47 -12.45 -8.34
CA ARG A 21 6.77 -12.39 -6.90
C ARG A 21 5.57 -12.79 -6.06
N ALA A 22 4.37 -12.27 -6.36
CA ALA A 22 3.14 -12.64 -5.69
C ALA A 22 2.87 -14.15 -5.80
N LEU A 23 3.03 -14.72 -7.00
CA LEU A 23 2.88 -16.16 -7.23
C LEU A 23 3.86 -16.98 -6.40
N THR A 24 5.13 -16.56 -6.30
CA THR A 24 6.13 -17.23 -5.45
C THR A 24 5.75 -17.16 -3.97
N LEU A 25 5.33 -15.98 -3.49
CA LEU A 25 4.92 -15.77 -2.10
C LEU A 25 3.67 -16.59 -1.73
N ALA A 26 2.75 -16.74 -2.67
CA ALA A 26 1.53 -17.53 -2.56
C ALA A 26 1.76 -19.05 -2.70
N GLY A 27 3.01 -19.52 -2.75
CA GLY A 27 3.33 -20.95 -2.81
C GLY A 27 3.39 -21.57 -4.21
N GLY A 28 3.36 -20.75 -5.26
CA GLY A 28 3.53 -21.17 -6.65
C GLY A 28 2.26 -21.60 -7.37
N GLY A 29 2.37 -21.83 -8.68
CA GLY A 29 1.22 -22.11 -9.57
C GLY A 29 0.39 -23.33 -9.19
N GLU A 30 1.01 -24.38 -8.66
CA GLU A 30 0.30 -25.60 -8.23
C GLU A 30 -0.57 -25.38 -6.98
N SER A 31 -0.17 -24.47 -6.09
CA SER A 31 -0.95 -24.10 -4.90
C SER A 31 -2.08 -23.14 -5.28
N VAL A 32 -1.72 -22.06 -5.97
CA VAL A 32 -2.63 -20.94 -6.26
C VAL A 32 -3.74 -21.28 -7.25
N GLN A 33 -3.57 -22.30 -8.09
CA GLN A 33 -4.62 -22.72 -9.02
C GLN A 33 -5.94 -23.14 -8.33
N HIS A 34 -5.90 -23.47 -7.04
CA HIS A 34 -7.09 -23.81 -6.25
C HIS A 34 -7.73 -22.59 -5.56
N ALA A 35 -7.00 -21.48 -5.46
CA ALA A 35 -7.45 -20.21 -4.91
C ALA A 35 -7.89 -19.20 -6.00
N THR A 36 -7.64 -19.52 -7.27
CA THR A 36 -7.97 -18.68 -8.43
C THR A 36 -8.82 -19.47 -9.43
N ARG A 37 -9.46 -18.78 -10.38
CA ARG A 37 -10.24 -19.45 -11.45
C ARG A 37 -9.39 -20.04 -12.59
N VAL A 38 -8.07 -20.02 -12.51
CA VAL A 38 -7.16 -20.41 -13.60
C VAL A 38 -6.17 -21.49 -13.15
N ASN A 39 -5.71 -22.31 -14.10
CA ASN A 39 -4.74 -23.37 -13.81
C ASN A 39 -3.30 -22.86 -13.66
N GLY A 40 -2.43 -23.70 -13.06
CA GLY A 40 -1.01 -23.39 -12.83
C GLY A 40 -0.22 -23.00 -14.09
N ALA A 41 -0.54 -23.60 -15.24
CA ALA A 41 0.09 -23.26 -16.52
C ALA A 41 -0.24 -21.82 -16.96
N SER A 42 -1.48 -21.38 -16.77
CA SER A 42 -1.90 -20.01 -17.09
C SER A 42 -1.23 -19.01 -16.15
N LEU A 43 -1.17 -19.30 -14.86
CA LEU A 43 -0.45 -18.50 -13.87
C LEU A 43 1.03 -18.33 -14.23
N SER A 44 1.68 -19.42 -14.65
CA SER A 44 3.08 -19.41 -15.08
C SER A 44 3.31 -18.53 -16.31
N ARG A 45 2.39 -18.56 -17.28
CA ARG A 45 2.43 -17.67 -18.46
C ARG A 45 2.27 -16.20 -18.07
N TYR A 46 1.37 -15.90 -17.13
CA TYR A 46 1.17 -14.53 -16.65
C TYR A 46 2.44 -13.96 -16.00
N ALA A 47 3.16 -14.78 -15.23
CA ALA A 47 4.42 -14.42 -14.58
C ALA A 47 5.65 -14.41 -15.51
N SER A 48 5.55 -14.98 -16.72
CA SER A 48 6.67 -15.14 -17.65
C SER A 48 7.03 -13.84 -18.38
N ALA A 49 8.33 -13.56 -18.51
CA ALA A 49 8.87 -12.46 -19.32
C ALA A 49 9.38 -12.93 -20.70
N ASN A 50 9.13 -14.18 -21.07
CA ASN A 50 9.46 -14.68 -22.40
C ASN A 50 8.65 -13.88 -23.46
N PRO A 51 9.27 -13.44 -24.57
CA PRO A 51 8.58 -12.80 -25.70
C PRO A 51 7.26 -13.46 -26.10
N ASP A 52 7.19 -14.80 -26.09
CA ASP A 52 5.98 -15.55 -26.46
C ASP A 52 4.79 -15.31 -25.52
N HIS A 53 5.06 -14.78 -24.31
CA HIS A 53 4.07 -14.54 -23.26
C HIS A 53 4.11 -13.11 -22.73
N GLU A 54 4.86 -12.21 -23.38
CA GLU A 54 5.06 -10.85 -22.90
C GLU A 54 3.73 -10.06 -22.85
N LEU A 55 2.80 -10.37 -23.75
CA LEU A 55 1.47 -9.75 -23.82
C LEU A 55 0.44 -10.45 -22.93
N ASN A 56 0.75 -11.64 -22.40
CA ASN A 56 -0.15 -12.42 -21.57
C ASN A 56 -0.08 -11.91 -20.13
N HIS A 57 -0.92 -10.94 -19.79
CA HIS A 57 -1.10 -10.45 -18.43
C HIS A 57 -2.24 -11.18 -17.72
N ALA A 58 -2.13 -11.28 -16.39
CA ALA A 58 -3.18 -11.84 -15.57
C ALA A 58 -4.44 -10.95 -15.62
N PRO A 59 -5.65 -11.55 -15.71
CA PRO A 59 -6.91 -10.84 -15.49
C PRO A 59 -6.96 -10.15 -14.11
N ILE A 60 -7.70 -9.04 -14.00
CA ILE A 60 -7.72 -8.20 -12.80
C ILE A 60 -8.23 -8.96 -11.56
N ASP A 61 -9.21 -9.83 -11.73
CA ASP A 61 -9.73 -10.69 -10.67
C ASP A 61 -8.67 -11.68 -10.16
N VAL A 62 -7.94 -12.34 -11.07
CA VAL A 62 -6.83 -13.24 -10.73
C VAL A 62 -5.68 -12.51 -10.03
N VAL A 63 -5.42 -11.25 -10.40
CA VAL A 63 -4.44 -10.40 -9.72
C VAL A 63 -4.83 -10.14 -8.26
N LEU A 64 -6.11 -9.84 -8.02
CA LEU A 64 -6.61 -9.63 -6.67
C LEU A 64 -6.44 -10.90 -5.82
N ASP A 65 -6.85 -12.05 -6.35
CA ASP A 65 -6.71 -13.34 -5.66
C ASP A 65 -5.24 -13.65 -5.34
N LEU A 66 -4.33 -13.35 -6.27
CA LEU A 66 -2.88 -13.53 -6.07
C LEU A 66 -2.31 -12.68 -4.93
N ASP A 67 -2.68 -11.40 -4.85
CA ASP A 67 -2.21 -10.52 -3.76
C ASP A 67 -2.79 -10.95 -2.40
N LEU A 68 -4.03 -11.43 -2.39
CA LEU A 68 -4.66 -11.97 -1.17
C LEU A 68 -3.97 -13.26 -0.70
N GLU A 69 -3.71 -14.20 -1.63
CA GLU A 69 -3.02 -15.45 -1.32
C GLU A 69 -1.55 -15.22 -0.93
N ALA A 70 -0.89 -14.22 -1.52
CA ALA A 70 0.44 -13.80 -1.12
C ALA A 70 0.48 -13.13 0.27
N GLY A 71 -0.67 -12.77 0.84
CA GLY A 71 -0.82 -12.09 2.13
C GLY A 71 -0.39 -10.63 2.14
N GLN A 72 -0.07 -10.05 0.98
CA GLN A 72 0.40 -8.67 0.83
C GLN A 72 0.17 -8.12 -0.59
N PRO A 73 -0.07 -6.80 -0.76
CA PRO A 73 -0.47 -6.19 -2.03
C PRO A 73 0.71 -5.96 -3.01
N VAL A 74 1.38 -7.03 -3.45
CA VAL A 74 2.59 -6.94 -4.30
C VAL A 74 2.28 -6.38 -5.69
N ILE A 75 1.21 -6.85 -6.31
CA ILE A 75 0.82 -6.45 -7.66
C ILE A 75 0.12 -5.09 -7.61
N LEU A 76 -0.72 -4.85 -6.61
CA LEU A 76 -1.34 -3.55 -6.36
C LEU A 76 -0.28 -2.46 -6.11
N ALA A 77 0.78 -2.73 -5.36
CA ALA A 77 1.90 -1.80 -5.18
C ALA A 77 2.53 -1.42 -6.53
N ALA A 78 2.79 -2.40 -7.40
CA ALA A 78 3.33 -2.13 -8.73
C ALA A 78 2.39 -1.29 -9.62
N PHE A 79 1.07 -1.46 -9.48
CA PHE A 79 0.10 -0.58 -10.15
C PHE A 79 0.12 0.84 -9.61
N ALA A 80 0.26 1.01 -8.29
CA ALA A 80 0.32 2.31 -7.64
C ALA A 80 1.60 3.05 -8.03
N ASP A 81 2.75 2.37 -7.98
CA ASP A 81 4.05 2.89 -8.42
C ASP A 81 4.01 3.38 -9.87
N ALA A 82 3.41 2.60 -10.78
CA ALA A 82 3.28 2.95 -12.19
C ALA A 82 2.44 4.22 -12.43
N GLN A 83 1.66 4.63 -11.43
CA GLN A 83 0.78 5.79 -11.48
C GLN A 83 1.24 6.93 -10.54
N GLY A 84 2.32 6.73 -9.78
CA GLY A 84 2.80 7.71 -8.80
C GLY A 84 1.92 7.82 -7.56
N TYR A 85 1.31 6.72 -7.12
CA TYR A 85 0.53 6.65 -5.89
C TYR A 85 1.20 5.78 -4.84
N ASP A 86 1.05 6.17 -3.58
CA ASP A 86 1.35 5.31 -2.44
C ASP A 86 0.12 4.45 -2.07
N ILE A 87 0.37 3.23 -1.62
CA ILE A 87 -0.67 2.36 -1.07
C ILE A 87 -0.66 2.41 0.45
N VAL A 88 -1.79 2.80 1.03
CA VAL A 88 -2.00 2.73 2.47
C VAL A 88 -3.03 1.64 2.74
N ARG A 89 -2.64 0.65 3.56
CA ARG A 89 -3.57 -0.39 4.00
C ARG A 89 -4.72 0.31 4.70
N ARG A 90 -5.95 0.02 4.28
CA ARG A 90 -7.12 0.44 5.06
C ARG A 90 -6.95 -0.14 6.45
N GLU A 91 -6.95 0.72 7.44
CA GLU A 91 -7.13 0.23 8.79
C GLU A 91 -8.49 -0.47 8.79
N ARG A 92 -8.49 -1.76 9.16
CA ARG A 92 -9.75 -2.38 9.56
C ARG A 92 -10.24 -1.45 10.67
N PRO A 93 -11.50 -1.00 10.67
CA PRO A 93 -12.02 -0.36 11.85
C PRO A 93 -11.90 -1.40 12.95
N ASP A 94 -10.83 -1.32 13.74
CA ASP A 94 -10.75 -1.92 15.05
C ASP A 94 -11.86 -1.23 15.79
N THR A 95 -13.06 -1.82 15.72
CA THR A 95 -14.27 -1.52 16.48
C THR A 95 -14.16 -0.18 17.20
N ALA A 96 -14.19 0.90 16.41
CA ALA A 96 -14.03 2.27 16.83
C ALA A 96 -13.17 2.50 18.11
N SER A 97 -12.01 1.84 18.30
CA SER A 97 -11.25 1.76 19.56
C SER A 97 -11.99 2.35 20.78
N ASP A 98 -12.56 1.48 21.63
CA ASP A 98 -13.31 1.81 22.88
C ASP A 98 -12.61 2.83 23.79
N MET A 99 -11.37 3.21 23.49
CA MET A 99 -10.67 4.32 24.09
C MET A 99 -11.55 5.60 24.11
N PRO A 100 -11.74 6.19 25.31
CA PRO A 100 -12.47 7.45 25.47
C PRO A 100 -11.87 8.58 24.63
N TRP A 101 -12.72 9.52 24.18
CA TRP A 101 -12.29 10.70 23.42
C TRP A 101 -11.16 11.47 24.10
N CYS A 102 -11.24 11.65 25.43
CA CYS A 102 -10.20 12.34 26.19
C CYS A 102 -8.82 11.66 26.10
N ALA A 103 -8.79 10.33 26.15
CA ALA A 103 -7.54 9.58 26.02
C ALA A 103 -6.96 9.68 24.60
N LYS A 104 -7.81 9.60 23.56
CA LYS A 104 -7.37 9.80 22.17
C LYS A 104 -6.81 11.20 21.92
N MET A 105 -7.51 12.23 22.39
CA MET A 105 -7.04 13.62 22.28
C MET A 105 -5.74 13.83 23.04
N GLY A 106 -5.56 13.18 24.20
CA GLY A 106 -4.30 13.20 24.93
C GLY A 106 -3.14 12.57 24.17
N ILE A 107 -3.36 11.41 23.51
CA ILE A 107 -2.34 10.77 22.66
C ILE A 107 -1.99 11.66 21.46
N LEU A 108 -2.99 12.21 20.78
CA LEU A 108 -2.77 13.10 19.64
C LEU A 108 -2.00 14.36 20.05
N SER A 109 -2.40 15.02 21.14
CA SER A 109 -1.71 16.22 21.64
C SER A 109 -0.25 15.94 22.03
N LYS A 110 0.03 14.76 22.61
CA LYS A 110 1.40 14.34 22.90
C LYS A 110 2.21 14.12 21.62
N GLN A 111 1.61 13.51 20.60
CA GLN A 111 2.25 13.26 19.32
C GLN A 111 2.58 14.56 18.59
N ASP A 112 1.60 15.47 18.47
CA ASP A 112 1.75 16.80 17.88
C ASP A 112 2.87 17.60 18.59
N SER A 113 2.89 17.58 19.92
CA SER A 113 3.95 18.22 20.71
C SER A 113 5.34 17.61 20.44
N ALA A 114 5.42 16.30 20.20
CA ALA A 114 6.68 15.62 19.90
C ALA A 114 7.20 15.99 18.50
N VAL A 115 6.32 16.02 17.49
CA VAL A 115 6.66 16.46 16.13
C VAL A 115 7.15 17.92 16.15
N LEU A 116 6.38 18.82 16.77
CA LEU A 116 6.76 20.24 16.88
C LEU A 116 8.07 20.43 17.66
N GLY A 117 8.29 19.64 18.71
CA GLY A 117 9.54 19.65 19.48
C GLY A 117 10.75 19.25 18.62
N GLN A 118 10.67 18.12 17.90
CA GLN A 118 11.75 17.67 17.04
C GLN A 118 12.05 18.62 15.89
N ILE A 119 11.01 19.23 15.29
CA ILE A 119 11.19 20.26 14.27
C ILE A 119 11.86 21.50 14.87
N GLY A 120 11.45 21.92 16.07
CA GLY A 120 12.05 23.04 16.78
C GLY A 120 13.54 22.82 17.08
N ASP A 121 13.88 21.63 17.59
CA ASP A 121 15.25 21.24 17.90
C ASP A 121 16.12 21.16 16.63
N ALA A 122 15.61 20.53 15.56
CA ALA A 122 16.33 20.39 14.29
C ALA A 122 16.50 21.72 13.53
N LEU A 123 15.71 22.75 13.85
CA LEU A 123 15.85 24.09 13.28
C LEU A 123 16.75 25.00 14.13
N ALA A 124 17.21 24.57 15.31
CA ALA A 124 17.99 25.39 16.22
C ALA A 124 19.34 25.83 15.63
N ASP A 125 19.96 25.00 14.77
CA ASP A 125 21.19 25.31 14.05
C ASP A 125 20.94 25.83 12.61
N GLY A 126 19.66 26.01 12.26
CA GLY A 126 19.19 26.46 10.96
C GLY A 126 19.20 25.41 9.84
N LYS A 127 19.48 24.13 10.13
CA LYS A 127 19.52 23.07 9.11
C LYS A 127 19.07 21.71 9.65
N ILE A 128 18.08 21.12 8.99
CA ILE A 128 17.67 19.73 9.28
C ILE A 128 18.69 18.76 8.66
N SER A 129 19.40 17.99 9.49
CA SER A 129 20.29 16.94 9.04
C SER A 129 19.51 15.73 8.47
N PRO A 130 20.15 14.85 7.67
CA PRO A 130 19.49 13.64 7.18
C PRO A 130 18.99 12.70 8.27
N ALA A 131 19.62 12.70 9.45
CA ALA A 131 19.19 11.86 10.57
C ALA A 131 17.93 12.42 11.24
N GLU A 132 17.92 13.72 11.51
CA GLU A 132 16.75 14.42 12.07
C GLU A 132 15.57 14.35 11.10
N GLY A 133 15.81 14.56 9.80
CA GLY A 133 14.77 14.46 8.79
C GLY A 133 14.08 13.10 8.78
N ARG A 134 14.83 12.00 8.93
CA ARG A 134 14.21 10.66 9.05
C ARG A 134 13.35 10.53 10.31
N CYS A 135 13.87 10.96 11.46
CA CYS A 135 13.11 10.89 12.71
C CYS A 135 11.84 11.74 12.68
N ILE A 136 11.91 12.96 12.12
CA ILE A 136 10.77 13.86 11.98
C ILE A 136 9.72 13.25 11.04
N VAL A 137 10.14 12.70 9.90
CA VAL A 137 9.23 12.03 8.96
C VAL A 137 8.54 10.84 9.63
N ASP A 138 9.27 10.01 10.38
CA ASP A 138 8.69 8.87 11.11
C ASP A 138 7.64 9.33 12.14
N GLU A 139 7.85 10.45 12.84
CA GLU A 139 6.87 11.00 13.79
C GLU A 139 5.65 11.64 13.11
N ILE A 140 5.84 12.30 11.96
CA ILE A 140 4.76 12.85 11.14
C ILE A 140 3.86 11.71 10.63
N GLU A 141 4.45 10.63 10.13
CA GLU A 141 3.69 9.48 9.64
C GLU A 141 2.82 8.85 10.74
N LYS A 142 3.34 8.75 11.98
CA LYS A 142 2.56 8.30 13.14
C LYS A 142 1.40 9.25 13.45
N GLU A 143 1.62 10.56 13.37
CA GLU A 143 0.58 11.55 13.60
C GLU A 143 -0.51 11.50 12.53
N GLU A 144 -0.14 11.38 11.25
CA GLU A 144 -1.09 11.21 10.16
C GLU A 144 -2.02 10.02 10.39
N LEU A 145 -1.48 8.89 10.88
CA LEU A 145 -2.28 7.72 11.22
C LEU A 145 -3.26 7.99 12.37
N LEU A 146 -2.85 8.75 13.39
CA LEU A 146 -3.75 9.15 14.48
C LEU A 146 -4.87 10.06 13.97
N LEU A 147 -4.55 11.05 13.12
CA LEU A 147 -5.53 11.96 12.53
C LEU A 147 -6.50 11.24 11.59
N ARG A 148 -6.02 10.28 10.80
CA ARG A 148 -6.86 9.43 9.93
C ARG A 148 -7.87 8.64 10.77
N ARG A 149 -7.43 8.01 11.86
CA ARG A 149 -8.32 7.32 12.81
C ARG A 149 -9.34 8.24 13.47
N LEU A 150 -8.90 9.44 13.86
CA LEU A 150 -9.78 10.44 14.45
C LEU A 150 -10.89 10.82 13.46
N LYS A 151 -10.51 11.10 12.20
CA LYS A 151 -11.44 11.42 11.11
C LYS A 151 -12.45 10.30 10.88
N GLU A 152 -12.00 9.05 10.82
CA GLU A 152 -12.88 7.89 10.62
C GLU A 152 -13.90 7.76 11.76
N ARG A 153 -13.48 7.97 13.01
CA ARG A 153 -14.40 7.98 14.16
C ARG A 153 -15.41 9.12 14.10
N VAL A 154 -14.97 10.33 13.74
CA VAL A 154 -15.88 11.47 13.54
C VAL A 154 -16.91 11.15 12.46
N ILE A 155 -16.50 10.57 11.32
CA ILE A 155 -17.43 10.18 10.25
C ILE A 155 -18.42 9.12 10.75
N ALA A 156 -17.95 8.12 11.51
CA ALA A 156 -18.79 7.05 12.05
C ALA A 156 -19.82 7.57 13.08
N GLU A 157 -19.40 8.44 14.01
CA GLU A 157 -20.27 8.99 15.06
C GLU A 157 -21.21 10.10 14.53
N SER A 158 -20.79 10.88 13.54
CA SER A 158 -21.62 11.96 12.95
C SER A 158 -22.68 11.48 11.97
N GLY A 159 -22.59 10.23 11.50
CA GLY A 159 -23.47 9.71 10.45
C GLY A 159 -23.22 10.30 9.06
N ALA A 160 -22.19 11.14 8.89
CA ALA A 160 -21.84 11.79 7.62
C ALA A 160 -21.24 10.83 6.57
N GLY A 161 -21.05 9.56 6.91
CA GLY A 161 -20.49 8.52 6.04
C GLY A 161 -21.50 7.58 5.39
N ARG A 162 -22.79 7.93 5.34
CA ARG A 162 -23.83 7.18 4.60
C ARG A 162 -24.31 7.95 3.38
#